data_AF-A0AA43HHA6-F1
#
_entry.id   AF-A0AA43HHA6-F1
#
_cell.length_a   1.000
_cell.length_b   1.000
_cell.length_c   1.000
_cell.angle_alpha   90.00
_cell.angle_beta   90.00
_cell.angle_gamma   90.00
#
_symmetry.space_group_name_H-M   'P 1'
#
loop_
_entity.id
_entity.type
_entity.pdbx_description
1 polymer ?
#
loop_
_entity_poly.entity_id
_entity_poly.type
_entity_poly.pdbx_seq_one_letter_code
_entity_poly.pdbx_strand_id
1 'polypeptide(L)'
;MSKIGRNEKCPCGSEKKFKRCHGDPLTPPHPPGQVDAQLRKLAPKAECLSPRSFHSSCKGKIIASHTVSRSGSLGEIARDGHVYSYKVSIQSLNALKGSLEPTLTGWKEASTFPGFCGAHDKSIFAPLEDKPFTGSDEQCYLLGYRAIAWEYYAKLRATKSNGFRRAYAGAIGQAMQEAVTHFNEGGDLGLMDLTARKSAMDTHLERQDWSSLSGLLIEFDKTFPIQCAAAWSPTEDLQGKHLQSLDNAKLVPEGATISSFAADGKSYFLLSWLDDSKNVGAKLAKSIESIPDTEKGGALAAWLLLTSENCHLSPDWFESLDKKTVNIVNALMHPVRTTKSAMSASRNVGIDGIGVVSCRHIGASWR
;
A
#
# COMPACT_ATOMS: atom_id res chain seq x y z
N MET A 1 -13.68 -1.32 26.75
CA MET A 1 -12.55 -2.07 27.35
C MET A 1 -12.17 -1.48 28.71
N SER A 2 -11.64 -2.29 29.63
CA SER A 2 -11.22 -1.86 30.97
C SER A 2 -9.90 -1.05 30.95
N LYS A 3 -9.77 -0.12 31.90
CA LYS A 3 -8.56 0.68 32.17
C LYS A 3 -7.38 -0.25 32.50
N ILE A 4 -6.20 0.02 31.94
CA ILE A 4 -5.00 -0.81 32.16
C ILE A 4 -4.64 -0.78 33.66
N GLY A 5 -4.52 -1.95 34.28
CA GLY A 5 -4.18 -2.07 35.70
C GLY A 5 -2.78 -1.54 36.00
N ARG A 6 -2.62 -0.74 37.06
CA ARG A 6 -1.32 -0.12 37.44
C ARG A 6 -0.16 -1.12 37.55
N ASN A 7 -0.43 -2.34 38.00
CA ASN A 7 0.58 -3.38 38.20
C ASN A 7 0.71 -4.36 37.02
N GLU A 8 -0.15 -4.28 36.01
CA GLU A 8 -0.07 -5.11 34.80
C GLU A 8 1.15 -4.74 33.96
N LYS A 9 1.61 -5.66 33.11
CA LYS A 9 2.65 -5.35 32.12
C LYS A 9 2.12 -4.28 31.16
N CYS A 10 2.98 -3.31 30.85
CA CYS A 10 2.63 -2.23 29.93
C CYS A 10 2.40 -2.78 28.52
N PRO A 11 1.28 -2.44 27.84
CA PRO A 11 0.97 -2.98 26.53
C PRO A 11 1.88 -2.46 25.40
N CYS A 12 2.80 -1.54 25.70
CA CYS A 12 3.81 -1.06 24.74
C CYS A 12 4.92 -2.08 24.40
N GLY A 13 4.94 -3.25 25.06
CA GLY A 13 5.97 -4.27 24.83
C GLY A 13 7.28 -4.04 25.60
N SER A 14 7.33 -3.09 26.54
CA SER A 14 8.53 -2.81 27.35
C SER A 14 8.80 -3.81 28.48
N GLU A 15 7.89 -4.75 28.72
CA GLU A 15 7.87 -5.71 29.84
C GLU A 15 7.80 -5.09 31.25
N LYS A 16 7.87 -3.75 31.38
CA LYS A 16 7.71 -3.02 32.64
C LYS A 16 6.26 -3.01 33.11
N LYS A 17 6.04 -2.84 34.42
CA LYS A 17 4.70 -2.54 34.97
C LYS A 17 4.17 -1.22 34.39
N PHE A 18 2.86 -1.11 34.11
CA PHE A 18 2.25 0.09 33.53
C PHE A 18 2.58 1.36 34.33
N LYS A 19 2.47 1.31 35.67
CA LYS A 19 2.83 2.42 36.57
C LYS A 19 4.31 2.82 36.61
N ARG A 20 5.19 2.07 35.93
CA ARG A 20 6.63 2.32 35.80
C ARG A 20 7.02 2.57 34.32
N CYS A 21 6.02 2.90 33.51
CA CYS A 21 6.11 3.14 32.08
C CYS A 21 5.02 4.18 31.72
N HIS A 22 4.15 3.92 30.75
CA HIS A 22 3.13 4.88 30.28
C HIS A 22 2.01 5.22 31.29
N GLY A 23 1.99 4.60 32.48
CA GLY A 23 1.07 4.93 33.57
C GLY A 23 1.70 5.77 34.68
N ASP A 24 2.94 6.21 34.52
CA ASP A 24 3.62 7.11 35.44
C ASP A 24 3.49 8.58 34.95
N PRO A 25 2.78 9.45 35.69
CA PRO A 25 2.61 10.86 35.31
C PRO A 25 3.92 11.65 35.23
N LEU A 26 4.99 11.16 35.87
CA LEU A 26 6.30 11.81 35.90
C LEU A 26 7.22 11.31 34.79
N THR A 27 6.84 10.27 34.04
CA THR A 27 7.65 9.79 32.91
C THR A 27 7.50 10.76 31.75
N PRO A 28 8.59 11.41 31.29
CA PRO A 28 8.54 12.34 30.17
C PRO A 28 8.13 11.59 28.88
N PRO A 29 7.48 12.28 27.92
CA PRO A 29 7.21 11.70 26.61
C PRO A 29 8.50 11.19 25.96
N HIS A 30 8.42 10.03 25.33
CA HIS A 30 9.56 9.50 24.59
C HIS A 30 9.88 10.41 23.39
N PRO A 31 11.17 10.75 23.15
CA PRO A 31 11.57 11.48 21.95
C PRO A 31 11.13 10.74 20.68
N PRO A 32 10.77 11.45 19.58
CA PRO A 32 10.25 10.84 18.35
C PRO A 32 11.10 9.68 17.82
N GLY A 33 12.43 9.83 17.75
CA GLY A 33 13.31 8.74 17.30
C GLY A 33 13.34 7.52 18.22
N GLN A 34 13.08 7.70 19.52
CA GLN A 34 12.94 6.57 20.46
C GLN A 34 11.62 5.83 20.24
N VAL A 35 10.54 6.55 19.93
CA VAL A 35 9.26 5.96 19.51
C VAL A 35 9.45 5.11 18.26
N ASP A 36 10.10 5.65 17.23
CA ASP A 36 10.39 4.90 16.00
C ASP A 36 11.23 3.64 16.27
N ALA A 37 12.23 3.74 17.15
CA ALA A 37 13.03 2.57 17.56
C ALA A 37 12.20 1.50 18.29
N GLN A 38 11.23 1.90 19.11
CA GLN A 38 10.30 0.97 19.79
C GLN A 38 9.36 0.31 18.77
N LEU A 39 8.76 1.08 17.86
CA LEU A 39 7.89 0.55 16.80
C LEU A 39 8.62 -0.45 15.91
N ARG A 40 9.89 -0.19 15.55
CA ARG A 40 10.72 -1.17 14.81
C ARG A 40 10.90 -2.50 15.54
N LYS A 41 11.00 -2.49 16.87
CA LYS A 41 11.11 -3.73 17.68
C LYS A 41 9.80 -4.51 17.76
N LEU A 42 8.66 -3.86 17.54
CA LEU A 42 7.34 -4.48 17.52
C LEU A 42 7.00 -5.09 16.15
N ALA A 43 7.80 -4.82 15.12
CA ALA A 43 7.56 -5.37 13.79
C ALA A 43 7.44 -6.91 13.84
N PRO A 44 6.58 -7.52 13.00
CA PRO A 44 6.46 -8.96 12.93
C PRO A 44 7.80 -9.59 12.59
N LYS A 45 8.03 -10.81 13.07
CA LYS A 45 9.19 -11.61 12.67
C LYS A 45 9.14 -11.83 11.16
N ALA A 46 10.30 -11.76 10.51
CA ALA A 46 10.40 -12.01 9.09
C ALA A 46 10.10 -13.49 8.82
N GLU A 47 9.00 -13.76 8.12
CA GLU A 47 8.54 -15.09 7.71
C GLU A 47 8.13 -15.03 6.24
N CYS A 48 8.32 -16.13 5.50
CA CYS A 48 8.03 -16.16 4.07
C CYS A 48 6.51 -16.16 3.86
N LEU A 49 6.02 -15.16 3.13
CA LEU A 49 4.61 -14.99 2.80
C LEU A 49 4.15 -15.86 1.62
N SER A 50 4.99 -16.76 1.10
CA SER A 50 4.56 -17.76 0.12
C SER A 50 3.41 -18.62 0.68
N PRO A 51 2.57 -19.22 -0.19
CA PRO A 51 1.55 -20.18 0.24
C PRO A 51 2.13 -21.26 1.14
N ARG A 52 1.34 -21.70 2.12
CA ARG A 52 1.82 -22.65 3.15
C ARG A 52 2.25 -23.99 2.54
N SER A 53 1.63 -24.42 1.44
CA SER A 53 2.03 -25.64 0.73
C SER A 53 3.46 -25.56 0.17
N PHE A 54 3.98 -24.35 -0.10
CA PHE A 54 5.33 -24.14 -0.62
C PHE A 54 6.40 -24.11 0.47
N HIS A 55 6.02 -24.14 1.75
CA HIS A 55 6.98 -23.96 2.86
C HIS A 55 7.97 -25.11 3.00
N SER A 56 7.64 -26.32 2.51
CA SER A 56 8.57 -27.46 2.48
C SER A 56 9.83 -27.19 1.64
N SER A 57 9.74 -26.30 0.65
CA SER A 57 10.86 -25.86 -0.19
C SER A 57 11.44 -24.50 0.21
N CYS A 58 10.95 -23.90 1.31
CA CYS A 58 11.44 -22.62 1.81
C CYS A 58 12.87 -22.75 2.32
N LYS A 59 13.78 -21.91 1.81
CA LYS A 59 15.19 -21.86 2.26
C LYS A 59 15.42 -20.91 3.44
N GLY A 60 14.34 -20.39 4.05
CA GLY A 60 14.35 -19.60 5.29
C GLY A 60 14.96 -18.19 5.22
N LYS A 61 15.87 -17.91 4.27
CA LYS A 61 16.48 -16.58 4.13
C LYS A 61 15.51 -15.59 3.49
N ILE A 62 14.80 -14.84 4.34
CA ILE A 62 13.96 -13.71 3.93
C ILE A 62 14.83 -12.60 3.35
N ILE A 63 14.39 -12.04 2.22
CA ILE A 63 15.09 -10.97 1.51
C ILE A 63 14.24 -9.69 1.53
N ALA A 64 14.84 -8.59 1.07
CA ALA A 64 14.13 -7.37 0.72
C ALA A 64 13.40 -7.56 -0.63
N SER A 65 12.25 -8.22 -0.59
CA SER A 65 11.37 -8.41 -1.76
C SER A 65 10.83 -7.08 -2.22
N HIS A 66 10.74 -6.87 -3.53
CA HIS A 66 10.20 -5.64 -4.10
C HIS A 66 8.71 -5.81 -4.42
N THR A 67 7.90 -4.80 -4.11
CA THR A 67 6.48 -4.78 -4.50
C THR A 67 6.31 -4.26 -5.93
N VAL A 68 7.10 -3.25 -6.31
CA VAL A 68 7.27 -2.74 -7.67
C VAL A 68 8.64 -3.20 -8.18
N SER A 69 8.72 -3.80 -9.37
CA SER A 69 9.98 -4.35 -9.89
C SER A 69 11.12 -3.33 -9.86
N ARG A 70 12.30 -3.77 -9.41
CA ARG A 70 13.47 -2.93 -9.19
C ARG A 70 14.00 -2.31 -10.48
N SER A 71 14.63 -3.12 -11.32
CA SER A 71 15.29 -2.61 -12.53
C SER A 71 14.33 -2.38 -13.68
N GLY A 72 13.24 -3.16 -13.76
CA GLY A 72 12.26 -3.00 -14.84
C GLY A 72 11.32 -1.82 -14.66
N SER A 73 10.94 -1.49 -13.42
CA SER A 73 9.96 -0.42 -13.14
C SER A 73 10.56 0.79 -12.45
N LEU A 74 11.12 0.63 -11.24
CA LEU A 74 11.72 1.77 -10.52
C LEU A 74 12.93 2.34 -11.26
N GLY A 75 13.63 1.52 -12.05
CA GLY A 75 14.74 1.93 -12.90
C GLY A 75 14.38 2.98 -13.93
N GLU A 76 13.21 2.84 -14.54
CA GLU A 76 12.73 3.70 -15.60
C GLU A 76 12.39 5.12 -15.12
N ILE A 77 12.15 5.28 -13.81
CA ILE A 77 11.86 6.59 -13.20
C ILE A 77 13.01 7.09 -12.31
N ALA A 78 14.11 6.33 -12.17
CA ALA A 78 15.19 6.69 -11.28
C ALA A 78 16.17 7.67 -11.93
N ARG A 79 16.64 8.66 -11.15
CA ARG A 79 17.79 9.49 -11.50
C ARG A 79 18.95 9.13 -10.58
N ASP A 80 20.11 8.82 -11.15
CA ASP A 80 21.30 8.36 -10.41
C ASP A 80 21.00 7.20 -9.44
N GLY A 81 20.11 6.29 -9.84
CA GLY A 81 19.68 5.14 -9.02
C GLY A 81 18.79 5.49 -7.83
N HIS A 82 18.20 6.70 -7.80
CA HIS A 82 17.30 7.16 -6.74
C HIS A 82 15.92 7.54 -7.28
N VAL A 83 14.91 7.31 -6.44
CA VAL A 83 13.52 7.76 -6.63
C VAL A 83 13.05 8.47 -5.37
N TYR A 84 12.06 9.34 -5.47
CA TYR A 84 11.40 9.89 -4.29
C TYR A 84 10.47 8.84 -3.67
N SER A 85 10.58 8.60 -2.37
CA SER A 85 9.74 7.65 -1.62
C SER A 85 9.29 8.26 -0.30
N TYR A 86 8.06 7.96 0.11
CA TYR A 86 7.53 8.39 1.40
C TYR A 86 8.02 7.45 2.51
N LYS A 87 8.89 7.96 3.38
CA LYS A 87 9.37 7.25 4.58
C LYS A 87 8.75 7.89 5.82
N VAL A 88 7.53 7.47 6.15
CA VAL A 88 6.79 8.01 7.28
C VAL A 88 7.33 7.46 8.61
N SER A 89 7.65 8.36 9.53
CA SER A 89 8.11 8.05 10.89
C SER A 89 7.60 9.13 11.86
N ILE A 90 7.55 8.83 13.15
CA ILE A 90 7.16 9.84 14.16
C ILE A 90 8.18 10.99 14.16
N GLN A 91 9.47 10.69 13.98
CA GLN A 91 10.52 11.68 13.86
C GLN A 91 10.34 12.60 12.64
N SER A 92 10.10 12.04 11.45
CA SER A 92 9.93 12.85 10.23
C SER A 92 8.66 13.70 10.30
N LEU A 93 7.54 13.14 10.77
CA LEU A 93 6.31 13.90 11.00
C LEU A 93 6.51 15.06 11.98
N ASN A 94 7.22 14.83 13.09
CA ASN A 94 7.50 15.89 14.05
C ASN A 94 8.39 17.00 13.45
N ALA A 95 9.46 16.62 12.73
CA ALA A 95 10.36 17.57 12.09
C ALA A 95 9.67 18.42 11.02
N LEU A 96 8.74 17.82 10.28
CA LEU A 96 7.98 18.45 9.20
C LEU A 96 6.66 19.08 9.67
N LYS A 97 6.44 19.24 10.98
CA LYS A 97 5.22 19.82 11.56
C LYS A 97 3.92 19.15 11.03
N GLY A 98 3.98 17.83 10.91
CA GLY A 98 2.91 16.97 10.42
C GLY A 98 2.73 16.96 8.90
N SER A 99 3.62 17.59 8.12
CA SER A 99 3.66 17.40 6.67
C SER A 99 4.29 16.04 6.32
N LEU A 100 3.91 15.49 5.16
CA LEU A 100 4.57 14.34 4.55
C LEU A 100 5.35 14.83 3.34
N GLU A 101 6.66 14.61 3.34
CA GLU A 101 7.53 14.94 2.21
C GLU A 101 8.33 13.69 1.84
N PRO A 102 8.44 13.37 0.53
CA PRO A 102 9.20 12.22 0.11
C PRO A 102 10.70 12.52 0.22
N THR A 103 11.50 11.46 0.34
CA THR A 103 12.96 11.54 0.37
C THR A 103 13.55 10.73 -0.78
N LEU A 104 14.66 11.20 -1.36
CA LEU A 104 15.44 10.41 -2.30
C LEU A 104 15.88 9.12 -1.62
N THR A 105 15.48 8.00 -2.22
CA THR A 105 15.72 6.65 -1.74
C THR A 105 16.28 5.84 -2.89
N GLY A 106 17.36 5.09 -2.62
CA GLY A 106 17.92 4.20 -3.63
C GLY A 106 16.86 3.21 -4.11
N TRP A 107 16.71 3.06 -5.42
CA TRP A 107 15.76 2.15 -6.05
C TRP A 107 15.86 0.68 -5.58
N LYS A 108 17.01 0.26 -5.02
CA LYS A 108 17.22 -1.06 -4.42
C LYS A 108 16.58 -1.22 -3.03
N GLU A 109 16.25 -0.11 -2.38
CA GLU A 109 15.60 -0.04 -1.07
C GLU A 109 14.14 0.40 -1.19
N ALA A 110 13.84 1.25 -2.18
CA ALA A 110 12.49 1.67 -2.49
C ALA A 110 11.61 0.46 -2.80
N SER A 111 10.37 0.50 -2.32
CA SER A 111 9.38 -0.57 -2.55
C SER A 111 9.76 -1.93 -1.95
N THR A 112 10.68 -1.98 -0.99
CA THR A 112 11.12 -3.25 -0.39
C THR A 112 10.44 -3.59 0.93
N PHE A 113 10.23 -4.89 1.15
CA PHE A 113 9.70 -5.43 2.40
C PHE A 113 10.17 -6.88 2.62
N PRO A 114 10.20 -7.38 3.87
CA PRO A 114 10.63 -8.74 4.17
C PRO A 114 9.52 -9.76 3.87
N GLY A 115 9.08 -9.81 2.62
CA GLY A 115 7.91 -10.58 2.18
C GLY A 115 8.21 -12.04 1.86
N PHE A 116 9.28 -12.33 1.11
CA PHE A 116 9.56 -13.68 0.63
C PHE A 116 10.99 -14.11 0.90
N CYS A 117 11.22 -15.43 0.94
CA CYS A 117 12.58 -15.96 0.85
C CYS A 117 13.10 -15.85 -0.59
N GLY A 118 14.41 -15.75 -0.77
CA GLY A 118 14.97 -15.57 -2.12
C GLY A 118 14.63 -16.69 -3.12
N ALA A 119 14.33 -17.90 -2.64
CA ALA A 119 13.89 -19.00 -3.51
C ALA A 119 12.47 -18.77 -4.04
N HIS A 120 11.52 -18.42 -3.16
CA HIS A 120 10.12 -18.20 -3.53
C HIS A 120 9.91 -16.89 -4.26
N ASP A 121 10.63 -15.83 -3.89
CA ASP A 121 10.60 -14.56 -4.62
C ASP A 121 10.96 -14.78 -6.09
N LYS A 122 12.06 -15.50 -6.35
CA LYS A 122 12.47 -15.85 -7.70
C LYS A 122 11.48 -16.78 -8.40
N SER A 123 11.04 -17.86 -7.76
CA SER A 123 10.20 -18.85 -8.44
C SER A 123 8.79 -18.34 -8.75
N ILE A 124 8.20 -17.56 -7.83
CA ILE A 124 6.82 -17.05 -7.98
C ILE A 124 6.79 -15.91 -9.01
N PHE A 125 7.78 -15.02 -8.98
CA PHE A 125 7.76 -13.81 -9.79
C PHE A 125 8.63 -13.85 -11.05
N ALA A 126 9.25 -14.98 -11.38
CA ALA A 126 9.96 -15.17 -12.65
C ALA A 126 9.14 -14.74 -13.89
N PRO A 127 7.81 -14.96 -13.98
CA PRO A 127 7.03 -14.45 -15.12
C PRO A 127 6.98 -12.92 -15.26
N LEU A 128 7.26 -12.18 -14.18
CA LEU A 128 7.34 -10.71 -14.18
C LEU A 128 8.77 -10.19 -14.36
N GLU A 129 9.78 -10.92 -13.86
CA GLU A 129 11.17 -10.44 -13.82
C GLU A 129 12.05 -10.99 -14.96
N ASP A 130 11.76 -12.20 -15.43
CA ASP A 130 12.61 -12.93 -16.38
C ASP A 130 11.98 -13.02 -17.79
N LYS A 131 10.78 -12.46 -18.01
CA LYS A 131 10.05 -12.49 -19.27
C LYS A 131 9.50 -11.10 -19.65
N PRO A 132 9.38 -10.79 -20.95
CA PRO A 132 8.70 -9.57 -21.39
C PRO A 132 7.26 -9.49 -20.88
N PHE A 133 6.82 -8.29 -20.54
CA PHE A 133 5.45 -8.03 -20.12
C PHE A 133 4.52 -8.02 -21.34
N THR A 134 3.60 -8.97 -21.36
CA THR A 134 2.57 -9.12 -22.39
C THR A 134 1.17 -8.78 -21.86
N GLY A 135 1.07 -8.53 -20.55
CA GLY A 135 -0.21 -8.42 -19.85
C GLY A 135 -1.00 -9.71 -19.92
N SER A 136 -0.33 -10.86 -19.79
CA SER A 136 -0.99 -12.15 -19.64
C SER A 136 -1.76 -12.21 -18.31
N ASP A 137 -2.76 -13.08 -18.23
CA ASP A 137 -3.55 -13.24 -16.99
C ASP A 137 -2.63 -13.63 -15.81
N GLU A 138 -1.60 -14.46 -16.05
CA GLU A 138 -0.56 -14.80 -15.05
C GLU A 138 0.22 -13.56 -14.57
N GLN A 139 0.70 -12.71 -15.48
CA GLN A 139 1.47 -11.52 -15.11
C GLN A 139 0.61 -10.51 -14.33
N CYS A 140 -0.62 -10.25 -14.80
CA CYS A 140 -1.56 -9.38 -14.10
C CYS A 140 -1.91 -9.93 -12.71
N TYR A 141 -2.06 -11.26 -12.59
CA TYR A 141 -2.29 -11.93 -11.32
C TYR A 141 -1.13 -11.74 -10.33
N LEU A 142 0.10 -11.95 -10.78
CA LEU A 142 1.28 -11.84 -9.94
C LEU A 142 1.55 -10.39 -9.48
N LEU A 143 1.18 -9.38 -10.29
CA LEU A 143 1.20 -7.97 -9.87
C LEU A 143 0.22 -7.72 -8.72
N GLY A 144 -1.03 -8.19 -8.85
CA GLY A 144 -2.02 -8.14 -7.77
C GLY A 144 -1.55 -8.90 -6.52
N TYR A 145 -0.92 -10.07 -6.70
CA TYR A 145 -0.42 -10.88 -5.60
C TYR A 145 0.68 -10.16 -4.80
N ARG A 146 1.60 -9.47 -5.48
CA ARG A 146 2.61 -8.62 -4.82
C ARG A 146 1.98 -7.49 -4.00
N ALA A 147 0.98 -6.81 -4.58
CA ALA A 147 0.28 -5.73 -3.90
C ALA A 147 -0.44 -6.22 -2.62
N ILE A 148 -1.08 -7.39 -2.68
CA ILE A 148 -1.74 -8.02 -1.53
C ILE A 148 -0.74 -8.48 -0.47
N ALA A 149 0.37 -9.10 -0.87
CA ALA A 149 1.41 -9.53 0.07
C ALA A 149 2.03 -8.34 0.82
N TRP A 150 2.27 -7.23 0.11
CA TRP A 150 2.72 -5.98 0.70
C TRP A 150 1.72 -5.42 1.70
N GLU A 151 0.46 -5.23 1.30
CA GLU A 151 -0.53 -4.59 2.16
C GLU A 151 -0.83 -5.47 3.39
N TYR A 152 -0.89 -6.80 3.22
CA TYR A 152 -0.99 -7.75 4.32
C TYR A 152 0.14 -7.54 5.34
N TYR A 153 1.39 -7.49 4.87
CA TYR A 153 2.55 -7.26 5.74
C TYR A 153 2.50 -5.88 6.41
N ALA A 154 2.18 -4.82 5.66
CA ALA A 154 2.07 -3.47 6.16
C ALA A 154 1.01 -3.37 7.26
N LYS A 155 -0.16 -4.01 7.07
CA LYS A 155 -1.24 -4.07 8.06
C LYS A 155 -0.85 -4.91 9.27
N LEU A 156 -0.25 -6.08 9.08
CA LEU A 156 0.24 -6.92 10.16
C LEU A 156 1.23 -6.15 11.05
N ARG A 157 2.17 -5.43 10.44
CA ARG A 157 3.10 -4.54 11.15
C ARG A 157 2.36 -3.44 11.91
N ALA A 158 1.35 -2.83 11.30
CA ALA A 158 0.55 -1.81 11.95
C ALA A 158 -0.19 -2.35 13.18
N THR A 159 -0.82 -3.53 13.11
CA THR A 159 -1.57 -4.12 14.24
C THR A 159 -0.67 -4.57 15.40
N LYS A 160 0.58 -4.97 15.13
CA LYS A 160 1.57 -5.22 16.21
C LYS A 160 1.85 -3.98 17.07
N SER A 161 1.54 -2.79 16.56
CA SER A 161 1.65 -1.53 17.29
C SER A 161 0.39 -1.14 18.08
N ASN A 162 -0.68 -1.95 18.08
CA ASN A 162 -1.94 -1.66 18.79
C ASN A 162 -1.72 -1.41 20.29
N GLY A 163 -0.97 -2.31 20.94
CA GLY A 163 -0.67 -2.20 22.37
C GLY A 163 0.17 -0.97 22.71
N PHE A 164 1.06 -0.58 21.80
CA PHE A 164 1.83 0.66 21.90
C PHE A 164 0.93 1.89 21.85
N ARG A 165 0.09 2.01 20.82
CA ARG A 165 -0.87 3.13 20.70
C ARG A 165 -1.79 3.22 21.92
N ARG A 166 -2.30 2.08 22.41
CA ARG A 166 -3.15 2.02 23.61
C ARG A 166 -2.43 2.53 24.85
N ALA A 167 -1.15 2.22 25.02
CA ALA A 167 -0.35 2.70 26.15
C ALA A 167 -0.22 4.23 26.16
N TYR A 168 0.07 4.83 25.00
CA TYR A 168 0.20 6.28 24.85
C TYR A 168 -1.13 7.02 25.00
N ALA A 169 -2.18 6.54 24.36
CA ALA A 169 -3.52 7.10 24.50
C ALA A 169 -3.98 7.09 25.97
N GLY A 170 -3.65 6.01 26.68
CA GLY A 170 -3.79 5.85 28.12
C GLY A 170 -3.35 7.06 28.94
N ALA A 171 -2.17 7.59 28.60
CA ALA A 171 -1.53 8.73 29.28
C ALA A 171 -2.14 10.09 28.91
N ILE A 172 -2.70 10.22 27.71
CA ILE A 172 -3.22 11.49 27.17
C ILE A 172 -4.62 11.80 27.70
N GLY A 173 -5.54 10.81 27.68
CA GLY A 173 -6.90 11.00 28.17
C GLY A 173 -7.94 10.08 27.52
N GLN A 174 -9.17 10.11 28.04
CA GLN A 174 -10.23 9.19 27.62
C GLN A 174 -10.61 9.32 26.13
N ALA A 175 -10.76 10.54 25.63
CA ALA A 175 -11.11 10.76 24.21
C ALA A 175 -10.06 10.16 23.26
N MET A 176 -8.77 10.30 23.58
CA MET A 176 -7.70 9.68 22.80
C MET A 176 -7.70 8.15 22.93
N GLN A 177 -8.04 7.61 24.10
CA GLN A 177 -8.20 6.16 24.28
C GLN A 177 -9.32 5.60 23.42
N GLU A 178 -10.46 6.29 23.35
CA GLU A 178 -11.60 5.89 22.50
C GLU A 178 -11.20 5.96 21.02
N ALA A 179 -10.57 7.04 20.57
CA ALA A 179 -10.09 7.18 19.18
C ALA A 179 -9.10 6.08 18.79
N VAL A 180 -8.11 5.79 19.64
CA VAL A 180 -7.14 4.71 19.41
C VAL A 180 -7.78 3.33 19.44
N THR A 181 -8.83 3.14 20.24
CA THR A 181 -9.57 1.87 20.28
C THR A 181 -10.24 1.61 18.94
N HIS A 182 -11.03 2.57 18.44
CA HIS A 182 -11.67 2.46 17.12
C HIS A 182 -10.65 2.29 16.00
N PHE A 183 -9.53 3.03 16.05
CA PHE A 183 -8.46 2.90 15.05
C PHE A 183 -7.84 1.49 15.06
N ASN A 184 -7.57 0.94 16.24
CA ASN A 184 -7.01 -0.41 16.36
C ASN A 184 -8.02 -1.48 15.90
N GLU A 185 -9.30 -1.34 16.25
CA GLU A 185 -10.37 -2.24 15.81
C GLU A 185 -10.50 -2.25 14.27
N GLY A 186 -10.49 -1.08 13.63
CA GLY A 186 -10.48 -0.98 12.17
C GLY A 186 -9.22 -1.59 11.55
N GLY A 187 -8.06 -1.45 12.21
CA GLY A 187 -6.82 -2.10 11.77
C GLY A 187 -6.87 -3.63 11.86
N ASP A 188 -7.49 -4.16 12.92
CA ASP A 188 -7.66 -5.61 13.13
C ASP A 188 -8.66 -6.20 12.12
N LEU A 189 -9.77 -5.51 11.85
CA LEU A 189 -10.71 -5.88 10.78
C LEU A 189 -10.02 -5.88 9.41
N GLY A 190 -9.29 -4.82 9.07
CA GLY A 190 -8.56 -4.76 7.81
C GLY A 190 -7.51 -5.86 7.66
N LEU A 191 -6.88 -6.29 8.75
CA LEU A 191 -5.97 -7.44 8.74
C LEU A 191 -6.72 -8.76 8.49
N MET A 192 -7.91 -8.94 9.08
CA MET A 192 -8.76 -10.11 8.81
C MET A 192 -9.15 -10.18 7.32
N ASP A 193 -9.58 -9.05 6.75
CA ASP A 193 -9.98 -8.96 5.35
C ASP A 193 -8.83 -9.28 4.40
N LEU A 194 -7.65 -8.69 4.64
CA LEU A 194 -6.44 -8.97 3.87
C LEU A 194 -5.97 -10.42 4.04
N THR A 195 -6.16 -11.03 5.20
CA THR A 195 -5.85 -12.45 5.43
C THR A 195 -6.74 -13.33 4.57
N ALA A 196 -8.05 -13.07 4.54
CA ALA A 196 -8.98 -13.83 3.70
C ALA A 196 -8.64 -13.70 2.22
N ARG A 197 -8.39 -12.47 1.76
CA ARG A 197 -8.04 -12.18 0.36
C ARG A 197 -6.70 -12.80 -0.04
N LYS A 198 -5.68 -12.69 0.80
CA LYS A 198 -4.38 -13.33 0.57
C LYS A 198 -4.54 -14.85 0.50
N SER A 199 -5.34 -15.47 1.38
CA SER A 199 -5.59 -16.91 1.37
C SER A 199 -6.28 -17.37 0.08
N ALA A 200 -7.24 -16.59 -0.44
CA ALA A 200 -7.87 -16.86 -1.72
C ALA A 200 -6.83 -16.80 -2.85
N MET A 201 -5.97 -15.78 -2.85
CA MET A 201 -4.91 -15.69 -3.86
C MET A 201 -3.86 -16.81 -3.72
N ASP A 202 -3.44 -17.17 -2.51
CA ASP A 202 -2.52 -18.29 -2.28
C ASP A 202 -3.09 -19.58 -2.91
N THR A 203 -4.40 -19.83 -2.78
CA THR A 203 -5.07 -21.00 -3.36
C THR A 203 -5.01 -21.02 -4.90
N HIS A 204 -5.24 -19.87 -5.53
CA HIS A 204 -5.17 -19.73 -6.99
C HIS A 204 -3.73 -19.85 -7.51
N LEU A 205 -2.77 -19.26 -6.78
CA LEU A 205 -1.34 -19.39 -7.08
C LEU A 205 -0.85 -20.84 -7.00
N GLU A 206 -1.29 -21.60 -6.00
CA GLU A 206 -0.99 -23.03 -5.84
C GLU A 206 -1.52 -23.87 -7.00
N ARG A 207 -2.69 -23.51 -7.53
CA ARG A 207 -3.33 -24.20 -8.67
C ARG A 207 -2.85 -23.72 -10.03
N GLN A 208 -2.07 -22.64 -10.07
CA GLN A 208 -1.72 -21.92 -11.29
C GLN A 208 -2.97 -21.52 -12.11
N ASP A 209 -4.02 -21.11 -11.40
CA ASP A 209 -5.30 -20.73 -11.97
C ASP A 209 -5.51 -19.21 -11.87
N TRP A 210 -5.42 -18.54 -13.00
CA TRP A 210 -5.51 -17.08 -13.11
C TRP A 210 -6.90 -16.60 -13.52
N SER A 211 -7.83 -17.53 -13.77
CA SER A 211 -9.14 -17.23 -14.38
C SER A 211 -10.06 -16.40 -13.48
N SER A 212 -9.84 -16.45 -12.16
CA SER A 212 -10.62 -15.71 -11.16
C SER A 212 -10.25 -14.22 -11.03
N LEU A 213 -9.19 -13.78 -11.70
CA LEU A 213 -8.78 -12.39 -11.70
C LEU A 213 -9.35 -11.66 -12.91
N SER A 214 -10.03 -10.57 -12.63
CA SER A 214 -10.43 -9.59 -13.64
C SER A 214 -9.65 -8.30 -13.45
N GLY A 215 -9.55 -7.49 -14.51
CA GLY A 215 -8.88 -6.21 -14.40
C GLY A 215 -9.08 -5.27 -15.58
N LEU A 216 -8.49 -4.09 -15.45
CA LEU A 216 -8.35 -3.08 -16.49
C LEU A 216 -6.87 -2.70 -16.58
N LEU A 217 -6.24 -3.01 -17.71
CA LEU A 217 -4.85 -2.68 -18.02
C LEU A 217 -4.81 -1.50 -18.99
N ILE A 218 -4.08 -0.47 -18.62
CA ILE A 218 -3.88 0.76 -19.40
C ILE A 218 -2.40 0.85 -19.77
N GLU A 219 -2.10 1.07 -21.05
CA GLU A 219 -0.77 1.42 -21.54
C GLU A 219 -0.71 2.93 -21.78
N PHE A 220 0.32 3.59 -21.25
CA PHE A 220 0.57 5.02 -21.48
C PHE A 220 1.52 5.26 -22.65
N ASP A 221 1.40 6.42 -23.29
CA ASP A 221 2.25 6.82 -24.43
C ASP A 221 3.65 7.34 -24.01
N LYS A 222 3.84 7.55 -22.70
CA LYS A 222 5.07 8.04 -22.06
C LYS A 222 5.29 7.31 -20.74
N THR A 223 6.51 7.43 -20.21
CA THR A 223 6.83 6.95 -18.87
C THR A 223 5.95 7.64 -17.84
N PHE A 224 5.19 6.84 -17.09
CA PHE A 224 4.35 7.36 -16.02
C PHE A 224 5.23 7.65 -14.78
N PRO A 225 5.17 8.86 -14.19
CA PRO A 225 6.17 9.30 -13.23
C PRO A 225 5.99 8.73 -11.82
N ILE A 226 4.95 7.94 -11.58
CA ILE A 226 4.61 7.38 -10.26
C ILE A 226 4.53 5.86 -10.40
N GLN A 227 5.48 5.14 -9.82
CA GLN A 227 5.42 3.68 -9.72
C GLN A 227 4.91 3.30 -8.34
N CYS A 228 3.89 2.44 -8.26
CA CYS A 228 3.19 2.17 -7.01
C CYS A 228 2.48 0.82 -7.06
N ALA A 229 2.33 0.16 -5.92
CA ALA A 229 1.54 -1.06 -5.79
C ALA A 229 0.71 -1.01 -4.50
N ALA A 230 -0.59 -1.25 -4.60
CA ALA A 230 -1.50 -1.14 -3.47
C ALA A 230 -2.64 -2.14 -3.56
N ALA A 231 -3.15 -2.55 -2.41
CA ALA A 231 -4.36 -3.33 -2.27
C ALA A 231 -5.23 -2.73 -1.18
N TRP A 232 -6.54 -2.66 -1.38
CA TRP A 232 -7.45 -2.10 -0.37
C TRP A 232 -8.90 -2.50 -0.65
N SER A 233 -9.80 -2.10 0.25
CA SER A 233 -11.26 -2.22 0.13
C SER A 233 -11.86 -0.85 -0.22
N PRO A 234 -12.15 -0.56 -1.49
CA PRO A 234 -12.53 0.78 -1.95
C PRO A 234 -13.93 1.16 -1.47
N THR A 235 -14.07 2.31 -0.79
CA THR A 235 -15.38 2.83 -0.34
C THR A 235 -16.04 3.75 -1.37
N GLU A 236 -15.24 4.30 -2.29
CA GLU A 236 -15.67 5.27 -3.30
C GLU A 236 -14.93 5.03 -4.62
N ASP A 237 -15.51 5.46 -5.73
CA ASP A 237 -14.86 5.48 -7.05
C ASP A 237 -14.05 6.77 -7.30
N LEU A 238 -13.47 6.93 -8.50
CA LEU A 238 -12.63 8.09 -8.81
C LEU A 238 -13.42 9.41 -8.81
N GLN A 239 -14.74 9.35 -8.95
CA GLN A 239 -15.62 10.51 -8.88
C GLN A 239 -16.09 10.81 -7.44
N GLY A 240 -15.78 9.96 -6.46
CA GLY A 240 -16.24 10.07 -5.08
C GLY A 240 -17.63 9.47 -4.86
N LYS A 241 -18.11 8.64 -5.78
CA LYS A 241 -19.39 7.94 -5.61
C LYS A 241 -19.19 6.73 -4.72
N HIS A 242 -20.04 6.59 -3.71
CA HIS A 242 -20.03 5.48 -2.77
C HIS A 242 -20.15 4.11 -3.47
N LEU A 243 -19.32 3.15 -3.05
CA LEU A 243 -19.26 1.78 -3.56
C LEU A 243 -19.72 0.74 -2.54
N GLN A 244 -19.28 0.88 -1.29
CA GLN A 244 -19.58 -0.03 -0.17
C GLN A 244 -19.18 0.59 1.19
N SER A 245 -19.72 0.03 2.27
CA SER A 245 -19.36 0.35 3.66
C SER A 245 -18.47 -0.72 4.28
N LEU A 246 -17.54 -0.31 5.16
CA LEU A 246 -16.59 -1.20 5.85
C LEU A 246 -16.99 -1.48 7.31
N ASP A 247 -18.20 -1.11 7.72
CA ASP A 247 -18.70 -1.16 9.10
C ASP A 247 -19.31 -2.50 9.51
N ASN A 248 -19.46 -3.44 8.57
CA ASN A 248 -20.02 -4.76 8.83
C ASN A 248 -18.93 -5.84 9.00
N ALA A 249 -18.49 -6.06 10.23
CA ALA A 249 -17.48 -7.06 10.59
C ALA A 249 -17.84 -8.53 10.23
N LYS A 250 -19.07 -8.82 9.77
CA LYS A 250 -19.49 -10.17 9.36
C LYS A 250 -19.24 -10.44 7.88
N LEU A 251 -18.93 -9.42 7.09
CA LEU A 251 -18.69 -9.54 5.65
C LEU A 251 -17.26 -9.10 5.35
N VAL A 252 -16.55 -9.87 4.52
CA VAL A 252 -15.29 -9.41 3.94
C VAL A 252 -15.65 -8.42 2.83
N PRO A 253 -15.22 -7.15 2.92
CA PRO A 253 -15.50 -6.17 1.87
C PRO A 253 -14.87 -6.58 0.54
N GLU A 254 -15.51 -6.16 -0.56
CA GLU A 254 -14.95 -6.34 -1.89
C GLU A 254 -13.67 -5.48 -2.00
N GLY A 255 -12.65 -6.01 -2.67
CA GLY A 255 -11.32 -5.41 -2.66
C GLY A 255 -10.67 -5.45 -4.02
N ALA A 256 -9.72 -4.55 -4.19
CA ALA A 256 -9.03 -4.35 -5.45
C ALA A 256 -7.53 -4.13 -5.20
N THR A 257 -6.76 -4.29 -6.26
CA THR A 257 -5.36 -3.92 -6.32
C THR A 257 -5.15 -2.92 -7.44
N ILE A 258 -4.28 -1.93 -7.21
CA ILE A 258 -3.76 -1.06 -8.27
C ILE A 258 -2.25 -1.20 -8.34
N SER A 259 -1.73 -1.16 -9.55
CA SER A 259 -0.30 -1.15 -9.81
C SER A 259 0.00 -0.17 -10.93
N SER A 260 0.91 0.76 -10.70
CA SER A 260 1.58 1.51 -11.76
C SER A 260 3.02 1.05 -11.82
N PHE A 261 3.43 0.60 -13.00
CA PHE A 261 4.74 -0.01 -13.22
C PHE A 261 5.22 0.30 -14.64
N ALA A 262 6.53 0.32 -14.83
CA ALA A 262 7.14 0.22 -16.15
C ALA A 262 7.62 -1.21 -16.43
N ALA A 263 7.57 -1.60 -17.70
CA ALA A 263 8.08 -2.86 -18.22
C ALA A 263 8.42 -2.68 -19.70
N ASP A 264 9.57 -3.21 -20.13
CA ASP A 264 10.02 -3.19 -21.53
C ASP A 264 9.96 -1.81 -22.20
N GLY A 265 10.37 -0.76 -21.46
CA GLY A 265 10.39 0.64 -21.96
C GLY A 265 9.00 1.29 -22.10
N LYS A 266 7.95 0.62 -21.61
CA LYS A 266 6.57 1.13 -21.58
C LYS A 266 6.09 1.31 -20.15
N SER A 267 5.06 2.12 -19.95
CA SER A 267 4.43 2.31 -18.64
C SER A 267 2.97 1.88 -18.65
N TYR A 268 2.57 1.28 -17.54
CA TYR A 268 1.27 0.66 -17.39
C TYR A 268 0.59 1.09 -16.09
N PHE A 269 -0.73 1.05 -16.12
CA PHE A 269 -1.58 1.02 -14.94
C PHE A 269 -2.48 -0.22 -14.98
N LEU A 270 -2.50 -0.99 -13.91
CA LEU A 270 -3.36 -2.15 -13.74
C LEU A 270 -4.27 -1.94 -12.54
N LEU A 271 -5.58 -1.95 -12.76
CA LEU A 271 -6.58 -2.23 -11.73
C LEU A 271 -6.95 -3.72 -11.84
N SER A 272 -6.98 -4.45 -10.73
CA SER A 272 -7.44 -5.84 -10.73
C SER A 272 -8.18 -6.24 -9.45
N TRP A 273 -9.03 -7.25 -9.57
CA TRP A 273 -9.86 -7.78 -8.48
C TRP A 273 -10.18 -9.26 -8.73
N LEU A 274 -10.48 -9.99 -7.65
CA LEU A 274 -10.99 -11.36 -7.73
C LEU A 274 -12.50 -11.37 -8.00
N ASP A 275 -13.04 -12.50 -8.48
CA ASP A 275 -14.46 -12.66 -8.78
C ASP A 275 -15.40 -12.32 -7.60
N ASP A 276 -14.98 -12.59 -6.36
CA ASP A 276 -15.72 -12.23 -5.15
C ASP A 276 -15.84 -10.72 -4.92
N SER A 277 -15.10 -9.93 -5.71
CA SER A 277 -15.00 -8.48 -5.65
C SER A 277 -15.45 -7.82 -6.96
N LYS A 278 -16.23 -8.55 -7.77
CA LYS A 278 -16.69 -8.12 -9.09
C LYS A 278 -17.56 -6.87 -9.06
N ASN A 279 -18.42 -6.66 -8.05
CA ASN A 279 -19.34 -5.53 -8.08
C ASN A 279 -18.60 -4.20 -7.91
N VAL A 280 -17.64 -4.16 -6.98
CA VAL A 280 -16.80 -2.98 -6.73
C VAL A 280 -15.77 -2.81 -7.85
N GLY A 281 -15.07 -3.89 -8.22
CA GLY A 281 -14.08 -3.85 -9.30
C GLY A 281 -14.65 -3.39 -10.63
N ALA A 282 -15.82 -3.90 -11.02
CA ALA A 282 -16.52 -3.48 -12.24
C ALA A 282 -16.91 -2.00 -12.24
N LYS A 283 -17.35 -1.47 -11.10
CA LYS A 283 -17.72 -0.05 -10.95
C LYS A 283 -16.47 0.84 -11.06
N LEU A 284 -15.35 0.41 -10.48
CA LEU A 284 -14.07 1.11 -10.60
C LEU A 284 -13.55 1.13 -12.04
N ALA A 285 -13.59 0.00 -12.74
CA ALA A 285 -13.21 -0.04 -14.16
C ALA A 285 -14.06 0.93 -14.99
N LYS A 286 -15.39 0.88 -14.85
CA LYS A 286 -16.31 1.82 -15.52
C LYS A 286 -16.02 3.28 -15.17
N SER A 287 -15.73 3.55 -13.89
CA SER A 287 -15.35 4.88 -13.41
C SER A 287 -14.08 5.40 -14.12
N ILE A 288 -13.07 4.56 -14.33
CA ILE A 288 -11.85 4.90 -15.09
C ILE A 288 -12.16 5.10 -16.58
N GLU A 289 -12.90 4.18 -17.18
CA GLU A 289 -13.22 4.21 -18.61
C GLU A 289 -14.02 5.46 -19.01
N SER A 290 -14.87 5.95 -18.11
CA SER A 290 -15.65 7.18 -18.32
C SER A 290 -14.82 8.47 -18.35
N ILE A 291 -13.55 8.43 -17.92
CA ILE A 291 -12.66 9.59 -17.91
C ILE A 291 -12.07 9.76 -19.32
N PRO A 292 -12.04 10.97 -19.90
CA PRO A 292 -11.36 11.21 -21.18
C PRO A 292 -9.89 10.77 -21.14
N ASP A 293 -9.37 10.18 -22.22
CA ASP A 293 -7.98 9.67 -22.26
C ASP A 293 -6.93 10.73 -21.87
N THR A 294 -7.18 11.99 -22.23
CA THR A 294 -6.34 13.15 -21.89
C THR A 294 -6.36 13.50 -20.40
N GLU A 295 -7.37 13.07 -19.64
CA GLU A 295 -7.52 13.33 -18.21
C GLU A 295 -7.20 12.10 -17.34
N LYS A 296 -7.14 10.89 -17.94
CA LYS A 296 -6.87 9.63 -17.22
C LYS A 296 -5.55 9.67 -16.44
N GLY A 297 -4.47 10.20 -17.02
CA GLY A 297 -3.16 10.26 -16.36
C GLY A 297 -3.19 10.98 -15.01
N GLY A 298 -3.76 12.19 -14.98
CA GLY A 298 -3.90 12.96 -13.73
C GLY A 298 -4.84 12.30 -12.72
N ALA A 299 -5.93 11.68 -13.19
CA ALA A 299 -6.88 11.00 -12.33
C ALA A 299 -6.26 9.77 -11.65
N LEU A 300 -5.51 8.96 -12.41
CA LEU A 300 -4.83 7.77 -11.90
C LEU A 300 -3.68 8.14 -10.96
N ALA A 301 -2.92 9.19 -11.26
CA ALA A 301 -1.89 9.70 -10.36
C ALA A 301 -2.48 10.16 -9.02
N ALA A 302 -3.55 10.96 -9.06
CA ALA A 302 -4.24 11.38 -7.84
C ALA A 302 -4.78 10.18 -7.06
N TRP A 303 -5.33 9.18 -7.75
CA TRP A 303 -5.87 7.99 -7.11
C TRP A 303 -4.78 7.14 -6.45
N LEU A 304 -3.63 6.94 -7.11
CA LEU A 304 -2.48 6.24 -6.53
C LEU A 304 -2.01 6.93 -5.24
N LEU A 305 -1.83 8.26 -5.28
CA LEU A 305 -1.38 9.06 -4.14
C LEU A 305 -2.38 9.08 -2.98
N LEU A 306 -3.68 9.03 -3.27
CA LEU A 306 -4.74 8.92 -2.24
C LEU A 306 -4.80 7.52 -1.61
N THR A 307 -4.31 6.50 -2.30
CA THR A 307 -4.53 5.10 -1.93
C THR A 307 -3.36 4.50 -1.16
N SER A 308 -2.11 4.86 -1.47
CA SER A 308 -0.97 4.13 -0.90
C SER A 308 0.26 4.97 -0.63
N GLU A 309 0.86 4.75 0.54
CA GLU A 309 2.20 5.22 0.91
C GLU A 309 3.33 4.53 0.11
N ASN A 310 3.02 3.44 -0.60
CA ASN A 310 3.96 2.66 -1.40
C ASN A 310 4.10 3.20 -2.84
N CYS A 311 3.99 4.52 -2.99
CA CYS A 311 4.19 5.21 -4.25
C CYS A 311 5.58 5.86 -4.31
N HIS A 312 6.24 5.68 -5.44
CA HIS A 312 7.59 6.12 -5.74
C HIS A 312 7.57 7.06 -6.94
N LEU A 313 8.19 8.22 -6.80
CA LEU A 313 8.08 9.32 -7.76
C LEU A 313 9.41 9.51 -8.51
N SER A 314 9.30 9.77 -9.81
CA SER A 314 10.43 10.21 -10.62
C SER A 314 11.01 11.52 -10.06
N PRO A 315 12.33 11.61 -9.80
CA PRO A 315 12.97 12.86 -9.40
C PRO A 315 12.80 13.98 -10.42
N ASP A 316 12.95 13.65 -11.72
CA ASP A 316 12.83 14.63 -12.80
C ASP A 316 11.42 15.22 -12.88
N TRP A 317 10.41 14.37 -12.74
CA TRP A 317 9.03 14.85 -12.68
C TRP A 317 8.79 15.68 -11.41
N PHE A 318 9.07 15.12 -10.23
CA PHE A 318 8.71 15.74 -8.96
C PHE A 318 9.37 17.11 -8.75
N GLU A 319 10.64 17.26 -9.16
CA GLU A 319 11.39 18.51 -9.05
C GLU A 319 11.03 19.53 -10.13
N SER A 320 10.42 19.10 -11.24
CA SER A 320 9.91 20.01 -12.28
C SER A 320 8.62 20.73 -11.86
N LEU A 321 7.92 20.22 -10.85
CA LEU A 321 6.65 20.75 -10.37
C LEU A 321 6.85 22.09 -9.65
N ASP A 322 5.91 23.01 -9.85
CA ASP A 322 5.88 24.23 -9.04
C ASP A 322 5.57 23.91 -7.56
N LYS A 323 5.92 24.84 -6.67
CA LYS A 323 5.75 24.68 -5.22
C LYS A 323 4.30 24.39 -4.81
N LYS A 324 3.32 24.94 -5.52
CA LYS A 324 1.89 24.71 -5.21
C LYS A 324 1.51 23.28 -5.52
N THR A 325 1.97 22.76 -6.65
CA THR A 325 1.72 21.40 -7.13
C THR A 325 2.43 20.36 -6.26
N VAL A 326 3.68 20.61 -5.85
CA VAL A 326 4.39 19.78 -4.86
C VAL A 326 3.60 19.65 -3.55
N ASN A 327 3.08 20.77 -3.03
CA ASN A 327 2.27 20.74 -1.81
C ASN A 327 0.99 19.92 -1.96
N ILE A 328 0.38 19.90 -3.16
CA ILE A 328 -0.81 19.12 -3.45
C ILE A 328 -0.46 17.64 -3.51
N VAL A 329 0.60 17.26 -4.24
CA VAL A 329 1.08 15.87 -4.30
C VAL A 329 1.37 15.32 -2.90
N ASN A 330 2.09 16.09 -2.08
CA ASN A 330 2.39 15.73 -0.70
C ASN A 330 1.14 15.64 0.19
N ALA A 331 0.14 16.50 -0.04
CA ALA A 331 -1.10 16.51 0.73
C ALA A 331 -2.03 15.33 0.39
N LEU A 332 -2.03 14.85 -0.86
CA LEU A 332 -2.83 13.68 -1.27
C LEU A 332 -2.38 12.40 -0.56
N MET A 333 -1.09 12.29 -0.27
CA MET A 333 -0.50 11.19 0.49
C MET A 333 -0.81 11.25 2.00
N HIS A 334 -1.33 12.37 2.50
CA HIS A 334 -1.56 12.54 3.93
C HIS A 334 -2.92 11.94 4.33
N PRO A 335 -2.97 10.96 5.24
CA PRO A 335 -4.17 10.16 5.56
C PRO A 335 -5.31 10.91 6.27
N VAL A 336 -5.20 12.23 6.45
CA VAL A 336 -6.13 13.05 7.27
C VAL A 336 -6.42 14.41 6.62
N ARG A 337 -5.65 14.84 5.62
CA ARG A 337 -5.74 16.21 5.07
C ARG A 337 -6.57 16.31 3.79
N THR A 338 -7.06 15.21 3.25
CA THR A 338 -7.76 15.19 1.97
C THR A 338 -9.16 14.59 2.09
N THR A 339 -10.15 15.35 1.64
CA THR A 339 -11.55 14.92 1.44
C THR A 339 -11.92 14.97 -0.04
N LYS A 340 -10.91 14.96 -0.92
CA LYS A 340 -11.07 15.15 -2.36
C LYS A 340 -11.13 13.80 -3.05
N SER A 341 -12.09 13.62 -3.96
CA SER A 341 -12.07 12.51 -4.91
C SER A 341 -10.86 12.62 -5.84
N ALA A 342 -10.43 11.49 -6.41
CA ALA A 342 -9.30 11.46 -7.35
C ALA A 342 -9.51 12.44 -8.52
N MET A 343 -10.72 12.51 -9.08
CA MET A 343 -11.06 13.46 -10.14
C MET A 343 -10.99 14.92 -9.70
N SER A 344 -11.38 15.25 -8.47
CA SER A 344 -11.27 16.64 -7.99
C SER A 344 -9.82 17.07 -7.77
N ALA A 345 -8.91 16.12 -7.55
CA ALA A 345 -7.49 16.35 -7.39
C ALA A 345 -6.70 16.30 -8.71
N SER A 346 -7.20 15.57 -9.72
CA SER A 346 -6.48 15.21 -10.96
C SER A 346 -5.86 16.40 -11.70
N ARG A 347 -6.57 17.53 -11.76
CA ARG A 347 -6.09 18.75 -12.46
C ARG A 347 -4.95 19.48 -11.76
N ASN A 348 -4.62 19.08 -10.53
CA ASN A 348 -3.64 19.77 -9.69
C ASN A 348 -2.46 18.87 -9.28
N VAL A 349 -2.32 17.69 -9.89
CA VAL A 349 -1.18 16.79 -9.61
C VAL A 349 -0.02 16.94 -10.60
N GLY A 350 -0.15 17.80 -11.62
CA GLY A 350 0.94 18.08 -12.57
C GLY A 350 1.29 16.89 -13.48
N ILE A 351 0.29 16.15 -13.92
CA ILE A 351 0.44 15.12 -14.96
C ILE A 351 -0.08 15.71 -16.27
N ASP A 352 0.85 16.22 -17.08
CA ASP A 352 0.53 16.85 -18.35
C ASP A 352 1.08 16.05 -19.53
N GLY A 353 0.24 15.87 -20.55
CA GLY A 353 0.65 15.30 -21.82
C GLY A 353 1.05 13.83 -21.78
N ILE A 354 0.58 13.05 -20.81
CA ILE A 354 0.64 11.58 -20.83
C ILE A 354 -0.72 11.06 -21.30
N GLY A 355 -0.75 10.53 -22.53
CA GLY A 355 -1.93 9.93 -23.14
C GLY A 355 -2.04 8.44 -22.86
N VAL A 356 -3.18 7.88 -23.27
CA VAL A 356 -3.46 6.44 -23.21
C VAL A 356 -3.33 5.83 -24.60
N VAL A 357 -2.47 4.82 -24.73
CA VAL A 357 -2.28 4.04 -25.96
C VAL A 357 -3.34 2.96 -26.08
N SER A 358 -3.62 2.26 -25.00
CA SER A 358 -4.64 1.22 -24.96
C SER A 358 -5.25 1.08 -23.58
N CYS A 359 -6.50 0.64 -23.54
CA CYS A 359 -7.25 0.33 -22.33
C CYS A 359 -7.95 -1.02 -22.57
N ARG A 360 -7.53 -2.06 -21.86
CA ARG A 360 -7.92 -3.45 -22.12
C ARG A 360 -8.38 -4.15 -20.85
N HIS A 361 -9.51 -4.86 -20.94
CA HIS A 361 -9.94 -5.77 -19.87
C HIS A 361 -9.07 -7.03 -19.80
N ILE A 362 -8.79 -7.47 -18.57
CA ILE A 362 -8.11 -8.71 -18.22
C ILE A 362 -9.13 -9.67 -17.60
N GLY A 363 -8.94 -10.98 -17.81
CA GLY A 363 -9.84 -12.01 -17.31
C GLY A 363 -10.95 -12.40 -18.29
N ALA A 364 -11.44 -13.64 -18.17
CA ALA A 364 -12.42 -14.22 -19.08
C ALA A 364 -13.85 -13.68 -18.87
N SER A 365 -14.17 -13.15 -17.68
CA SER A 365 -15.54 -12.72 -17.32
C SER A 365 -15.95 -11.35 -17.88
N TRP A 366 -15.05 -10.71 -18.66
CA TRP A 366 -15.24 -9.42 -19.35
C TRP A 366 -15.12 -9.50 -20.88
N ARG A 367 -14.60 -10.62 -21.39
CA ARG A 367 -14.63 -10.93 -22.83
C ARG A 367 -15.95 -11.59 -23.15
#